data_AF-A0A1H7U8U3-F1
#
_entry.id   AF-A0A1H7U8U3-F1
#
_cell.length_a   1.000
_cell.length_b   1.000
_cell.length_c   1.000
_cell.angle_alpha   90.00
_cell.angle_beta   90.00
_cell.angle_gamma   90.00
#
_symmetry.space_group_name_H-M   'P 1'
#
loop_
_entity.id
_entity.type
_entity.pdbx_description
1 polymer ?
#
loop_
_entity_poly.entity_id
_entity_poly.type
_entity_poly.pdbx_seq_one_letter_code
_entity_poly.pdbx_strand_id
1 'polypeptide(L)'
;MQQATTTTPLTGLAMKRRGSVAVWLGLPIITLGIYPLVWYFKIHKELKNFDQRLELSPGGSLCVLLFLGWTCVAPLVSYYNTGKAVAAAQRAAGIPVTCSPAASCWLALVFGLNVWYIQKELNLVVDAYQGAAEGTQVTLAA
;
A
#
# COMPACT_ATOMS: atom_id res chain seq x y z
N MET A 1 17.41 -11.89 -40.28
CA MET A 1 16.11 -11.40 -39.78
C MET A 1 16.12 -11.51 -38.27
N GLN A 2 16.40 -10.42 -37.56
CA GLN A 2 16.43 -10.41 -36.09
C GLN A 2 14.99 -10.35 -35.57
N GLN A 3 14.56 -11.39 -34.88
CA GLN A 3 13.28 -11.40 -34.18
C GLN A 3 13.40 -10.47 -32.96
N ALA A 4 12.76 -9.30 -33.03
CA ALA A 4 12.59 -8.43 -31.87
C ALA A 4 11.73 -9.18 -30.84
N THR A 5 12.32 -9.56 -29.72
CA THR A 5 11.59 -10.04 -28.54
C THR A 5 10.71 -8.90 -28.03
N THR A 6 9.44 -8.88 -28.43
CA THR A 6 8.42 -8.03 -27.82
C THR A 6 8.24 -8.47 -26.36
N THR A 7 8.98 -7.84 -25.45
CA THR A 7 8.77 -7.98 -24.02
C THR A 7 7.40 -7.34 -23.73
N THR A 8 6.38 -8.16 -23.47
CA THR A 8 5.07 -7.65 -23.07
C THR A 8 5.27 -6.74 -21.86
N PRO A 9 4.87 -5.46 -21.93
CA PRO A 9 5.08 -4.54 -20.81
C PRO A 9 4.34 -5.09 -19.58
N LEU A 10 5.00 -5.09 -18.42
CA LEU A 10 4.36 -5.47 -17.17
C LEU A 10 3.21 -4.49 -16.90
N THR A 11 2.04 -4.99 -16.52
CA THR A 11 0.87 -4.16 -16.26
C THR A 11 0.26 -4.43 -14.90
N GLY A 12 -0.29 -3.39 -14.30
CA GLY A 12 -1.03 -3.38 -13.05
C GLY A 12 -2.34 -2.64 -13.15
N LEU A 13 -3.09 -2.57 -12.05
CA LEU A 13 -4.27 -1.70 -11.92
C LEU A 13 -3.95 -0.45 -11.09
N ALA A 14 -4.39 0.71 -11.56
CA ALA A 14 -4.19 1.98 -10.88
C ALA A 14 -4.88 1.98 -9.49
N MET A 15 -4.16 2.44 -8.48
CA MET A 15 -4.65 2.51 -7.10
C MET A 15 -5.44 3.80 -6.84
N LYS A 16 -6.23 3.81 -5.77
CA LYS A 16 -7.07 4.97 -5.45
C LYS A 16 -6.30 6.01 -4.65
N ARG A 17 -6.30 7.26 -5.13
CA ARG A 17 -5.82 8.42 -4.37
C ARG A 17 -6.72 8.71 -3.17
N ARG A 18 -6.14 8.90 -1.98
CA ARG A 18 -6.91 9.25 -0.76
C ARG A 18 -6.23 10.33 0.06
N GLY A 19 -7.00 11.17 0.75
CA GLY A 19 -6.44 12.16 1.67
C GLY A 19 -5.81 11.49 2.90
N SER A 20 -4.50 11.64 3.10
CA SER A 20 -3.77 10.96 4.20
C SER A 20 -4.30 11.31 5.59
N VAL A 21 -4.66 12.58 5.83
CA VAL A 21 -5.24 13.02 7.12
C VAL A 21 -6.66 12.50 7.31
N ALA A 22 -7.46 12.47 6.23
CA ALA A 22 -8.83 11.95 6.28
C ALA A 22 -8.84 10.45 6.63
N VAL A 23 -7.90 9.68 6.06
CA VAL A 23 -7.74 8.25 6.33
C VAL A 23 -7.21 7.98 7.74
N TRP A 24 -6.25 8.78 8.22
CA TRP A 24 -5.62 8.57 9.52
C TRP A 24 -6.48 9.01 10.71
N LEU A 25 -7.15 10.15 10.61
CA LEU A 25 -7.84 10.74 11.75
C LEU A 25 -9.34 10.91 11.50
N GLY A 26 -9.73 11.47 10.35
CA GLY A 26 -11.13 11.78 10.08
C GLY A 26 -12.04 10.54 10.09
N LEU A 27 -11.69 9.53 9.30
CA LEU A 27 -12.51 8.33 9.14
C LEU A 27 -12.48 7.42 10.38
N PRO A 28 -11.36 7.25 11.09
CA PRO A 28 -11.38 6.54 12.35
C PRO A 28 -12.26 7.21 13.40
N ILE A 29 -12.30 8.54 13.49
CA ILE A 29 -13.21 9.22 14.42
C ILE A 29 -14.68 8.97 14.04
N ILE A 30 -15.03 9.11 12.76
CA ILE A 30 -16.41 8.91 12.26
C ILE A 30 -16.87 7.45 12.41
N THR A 31 -15.97 6.49 12.25
CA THR A 31 -16.27 5.05 12.31
C THR A 31 -15.99 4.41 13.67
N LEU A 32 -15.77 5.22 14.70
CA LEU A 32 -15.47 4.74 16.06
C LEU A 32 -14.26 3.79 16.12
N GLY A 33 -13.24 4.07 15.32
CA GLY A 33 -11.96 3.35 15.31
C GLY A 33 -11.90 2.13 14.41
N ILE A 34 -12.97 1.77 13.70
CA ILE A 34 -13.02 0.55 12.86
C ILE A 34 -12.37 0.76 11.48
N TYR A 35 -12.39 1.99 10.95
CA TYR A 35 -11.90 2.28 9.60
C TYR A 35 -10.46 1.85 9.30
N PRO A 36 -9.45 1.95 10.21
CA PRO A 36 -8.09 1.49 9.93
C PRO A 36 -8.02 0.04 9.45
N LEU A 37 -8.90 -0.84 9.95
CA LEU A 37 -8.99 -2.24 9.52
C LEU A 37 -9.46 -2.36 8.07
N VAL A 38 -10.53 -1.63 7.73
CA VAL A 38 -11.09 -1.58 6.36
C VAL A 38 -10.08 -0.99 5.39
N TRP A 39 -9.41 0.09 5.80
CA TRP A 39 -8.35 0.71 5.02
C TRP A 39 -7.19 -0.25 4.78
N TYR A 40 -6.75 -0.97 5.80
CA TYR A 40 -5.65 -1.91 5.69
C TYR A 40 -5.93 -3.03 4.70
N PHE A 41 -7.16 -3.58 4.72
CA PHE A 41 -7.61 -4.54 3.71
C PHE A 41 -7.61 -3.95 2.30
N LYS A 42 -8.12 -2.72 2.13
CA LYS A 42 -8.20 -2.04 0.82
C LYS A 42 -6.82 -1.82 0.21
N ILE A 43 -5.86 -1.28 0.96
CA ILE A 43 -4.52 -1.02 0.42
C ILE A 43 -3.79 -2.31 0.02
N HIS A 44 -3.99 -3.42 0.74
CA HIS A 44 -3.36 -4.70 0.38
C HIS A 44 -3.95 -5.25 -0.91
N LYS A 45 -5.27 -5.12 -1.09
CA LYS A 45 -5.94 -5.50 -2.34
C LYS A 45 -5.46 -4.64 -3.50
N GLU A 46 -5.34 -3.33 -3.30
CA GLU A 46 -4.86 -2.39 -4.31
C GLU A 46 -3.40 -2.63 -4.68
N LEU A 47 -2.51 -2.83 -3.70
CA LEU A 47 -1.11 -3.17 -3.95
C LEU A 47 -0.97 -4.47 -4.72
N LYS A 48 -1.74 -5.51 -4.36
CA LYS A 48 -1.73 -6.79 -5.08
C LYS A 48 -2.25 -6.67 -6.51
N ASN A 49 -3.25 -5.81 -6.74
CA ASN A 49 -3.79 -5.55 -8.07
C ASN A 49 -2.85 -4.67 -8.90
N PHE A 50 -2.10 -3.77 -8.27
CA PHE A 50 -1.10 -2.93 -8.90
C PHE A 50 0.13 -3.74 -9.31
N ASP A 51 0.66 -4.58 -8.41
CA ASP A 51 1.77 -5.47 -8.72
C ASP A 51 1.48 -6.88 -8.19
N GLN A 52 1.15 -7.80 -9.11
CA GLN A 52 0.80 -9.18 -8.78
C GLN A 52 2.00 -9.99 -8.26
N ARG A 53 3.23 -9.48 -8.38
CA ARG A 53 4.44 -10.11 -7.83
C ARG A 53 4.54 -9.92 -6.32
N LEU A 54 3.77 -9.00 -5.74
CA LEU A 54 3.73 -8.80 -4.30
C LEU A 54 2.95 -9.94 -3.62
N GLU A 55 3.64 -10.70 -2.77
CA GLU A 55 3.03 -11.72 -1.93
C GLU A 55 2.29 -11.11 -0.74
N LEU A 56 1.18 -10.42 -1.02
CA LEU A 56 0.30 -9.84 -0.02
C LEU A 56 -1.00 -10.64 0.10
N SER A 57 -1.41 -10.90 1.33
CA SER A 57 -2.73 -11.46 1.64
C SER A 57 -3.60 -10.38 2.30
N PRO A 58 -4.58 -9.80 1.58
CA PRO A 58 -5.48 -8.79 2.17
C PRO A 58 -6.26 -9.34 3.36
N GLY A 59 -6.78 -10.57 3.24
CA GLY A 59 -7.47 -11.26 4.33
C GLY A 59 -6.53 -11.66 5.48
N GLY A 60 -5.35 -12.19 5.17
CA GLY A 60 -4.39 -12.61 6.20
C GLY A 60 -3.88 -11.44 7.03
N SER A 61 -3.58 -10.31 6.39
CA SER A 61 -3.12 -9.09 7.08
C SER A 61 -4.22 -8.49 7.97
N LEU A 62 -5.48 -8.60 7.58
CA LEU A 62 -6.62 -8.23 8.42
C LEU A 62 -6.77 -9.18 9.62
N CYS A 63 -6.65 -10.49 9.41
CA CYS A 63 -6.69 -11.47 10.49
C CYS A 63 -5.57 -11.24 11.52
N VAL A 64 -4.38 -10.84 11.07
CA VAL A 64 -3.28 -10.46 11.98
C VAL A 64 -3.68 -9.28 12.86
N LEU A 65 -4.28 -8.22 12.30
CA LEU A 65 -4.71 -7.07 13.11
C LEU A 65 -5.86 -7.43 14.06
N LEU A 66 -6.81 -8.25 13.62
CA LEU A 66 -7.98 -8.63 14.42
C LEU A 66 -7.66 -9.62 15.55
N PHE A 67 -6.93 -10.69 15.24
CA PHE A 67 -6.71 -11.79 16.18
C PHE A 67 -5.37 -11.72 16.92
N LEU A 68 -4.37 -11.05 16.33
CA LEU A 68 -3.03 -10.93 16.90
C LEU A 68 -2.66 -9.49 17.25
N GLY A 69 -3.60 -8.55 17.15
CA GLY A 69 -3.44 -7.14 17.53
C GLY A 69 -2.86 -6.97 18.94
N TRP A 70 -3.33 -7.79 19.88
CA TRP A 70 -2.92 -7.77 21.29
C TRP A 70 -1.46 -8.17 21.54
N THR A 71 -0.80 -8.83 20.58
CA THR A 71 0.60 -9.27 20.73
C THR A 71 1.60 -8.13 20.49
N CYS A 72 1.16 -7.01 19.91
CA CYS A 72 1.97 -5.88 19.41
C CYS A 72 3.00 -6.25 18.33
N VAL A 73 3.74 -7.35 18.48
CA VAL A 73 4.78 -7.84 17.58
C VAL A 73 4.21 -8.21 16.21
N ALA A 74 3.12 -8.98 16.16
CA ALA A 74 2.54 -9.41 14.88
C ALA A 74 2.04 -8.23 14.02
N PRO A 75 1.32 -7.23 14.58
CA PRO A 75 1.02 -5.98 13.87
C PRO A 75 2.25 -5.24 13.36
N LEU A 76 3.32 -5.12 14.17
CA LEU A 76 4.54 -4.44 13.75
C LEU A 76 5.21 -5.13 12.56
N VAL A 77 5.28 -6.46 12.56
CA VAL A 77 5.78 -7.24 11.41
C VAL A 77 4.87 -7.04 10.20
N SER A 78 3.55 -7.01 10.39
CA SER A 78 2.61 -6.72 9.30
C SER A 78 2.87 -5.34 8.68
N TYR A 79 3.01 -4.30 9.50
CA TYR A 79 3.32 -2.95 9.02
C TYR A 79 4.68 -2.85 8.34
N TYR A 80 5.70 -3.57 8.83
CA TYR A 80 6.99 -3.67 8.16
C TYR A 80 6.85 -4.20 6.74
N ASN A 81 6.11 -5.31 6.59
CA ASN A 81 5.86 -5.95 5.30
C ASN A 81 5.04 -5.05 4.37
N THR A 82 4.05 -4.33 4.89
CA THR A 82 3.32 -3.31 4.12
C THR A 82 4.26 -2.21 3.63
N GLY A 83 5.15 -1.69 4.49
CA GLY A 83 6.14 -0.69 4.09
C GLY A 83 7.09 -1.20 2.99
N LYS A 84 7.51 -2.47 3.05
CA LYS A 84 8.30 -3.11 1.98
C LYS A 84 7.52 -3.19 0.67
N ALA A 85 6.24 -3.54 0.73
CA ALA A 85 5.40 -3.64 -0.45
C ALA A 85 5.15 -2.28 -1.10
N VAL A 86 4.93 -1.22 -0.32
CA VAL A 86 4.81 0.15 -0.84
C VAL A 86 6.13 0.60 -1.49
N ALA A 87 7.27 0.33 -0.84
CA ALA A 87 8.57 0.61 -1.43
C ALA A 87 8.80 -0.15 -2.75
N ALA A 88 8.32 -1.39 -2.85
CA ALA A 88 8.35 -2.16 -4.10
C ALA A 88 7.42 -1.57 -5.16
N ALA A 89 6.21 -1.12 -4.79
CA ALA A 89 5.30 -0.43 -5.70
C ALA A 89 5.88 0.90 -6.22
N GLN A 90 6.62 1.64 -5.40
CA GLN A 90 7.37 2.83 -5.84
C GLN A 90 8.42 2.48 -6.91
N ARG A 91 9.17 1.37 -6.72
CA ARG A 91 10.11 0.87 -7.74
C ARG A 91 9.40 0.47 -9.02
N ALA A 92 8.29 -0.27 -8.91
CA ALA A 92 7.50 -0.73 -10.04
C ALA A 92 6.86 0.45 -10.81
N ALA A 93 6.56 1.55 -10.13
CA ALA A 93 6.11 2.80 -10.76
C ALA A 93 7.25 3.66 -11.34
N GLY A 94 8.51 3.25 -11.15
CA GLY A 94 9.68 3.99 -11.65
C GLY A 94 9.98 5.28 -10.89
N ILE A 95 9.44 5.46 -9.68
CA ILE A 95 9.70 6.63 -8.84
C ILE A 95 10.75 6.34 -7.76
N PRO A 96 11.46 7.36 -7.24
CA PRO A 96 12.39 7.18 -6.14
C PRO A 96 11.71 6.53 -4.92
N VAL A 97 12.39 5.56 -4.33
CA VAL A 97 11.89 4.86 -3.13
C VAL A 97 12.07 5.75 -1.91
N THR A 98 10.97 6.29 -1.40
CA THR A 98 10.94 7.11 -0.18
C THR A 98 10.28 6.39 0.99
N CYS A 99 9.56 5.30 0.74
CA CYS A 99 8.94 4.49 1.77
C CYS A 99 9.98 3.66 2.54
N SER A 100 10.07 3.89 3.84
CA SER A 100 10.92 3.16 4.78
C SER A 100 10.06 2.17 5.59
N PRO A 101 10.30 0.85 5.45
CA PRO A 101 9.61 -0.17 6.24
C PRO A 101 9.77 0.03 7.75
N ALA A 102 10.98 0.39 8.19
CA ALA A 102 11.27 0.65 9.60
C ALA A 102 10.49 1.87 10.11
N ALA A 103 10.38 2.94 9.31
CA ALA A 103 9.58 4.11 9.67
C ALA A 103 8.09 3.73 9.82
N SER A 104 7.56 2.85 8.96
CA SER A 104 6.19 2.35 9.09
C SER A 104 5.95 1.67 10.45
N CYS A 105 6.89 0.86 10.92
CA CYS A 105 6.80 0.21 12.24
C CYS A 105 6.86 1.22 13.39
N TRP A 106 7.85 2.11 13.38
CA TRP A 106 8.04 3.07 14.46
C TRP A 106 6.85 4.04 14.57
N LEU A 107 6.33 4.51 13.43
CA LEU A 107 5.17 5.40 13.40
C LEU A 107 3.87 4.70 13.80
N ALA A 108 3.80 3.37 13.76
CA ALA A 108 2.63 2.63 14.23
C ALA A 108 2.44 2.77 15.76
N LEU A 109 3.54 2.92 16.49
CA LEU A 109 3.54 3.13 17.94
C LEU A 109 3.20 4.57 18.33
N VAL A 110 3.24 5.51 17.38
CA VAL A 110 2.97 6.93 17.61
C VAL A 110 1.59 7.27 17.07
N PHE A 111 0.54 6.99 17.85
CA PHE A 111 -0.85 7.34 17.54
C PHE A 111 -1.33 6.90 16.14
N GLY A 112 -0.87 5.74 15.66
CA GLY A 112 -1.22 5.22 14.34
C GLY A 112 -0.75 6.12 13.17
N LEU A 113 0.30 6.93 13.36
CA LEU A 113 0.88 7.77 12.31
C LEU A 113 1.37 6.96 11.10
N ASN A 114 1.57 5.64 11.27
CA ASN A 114 1.84 4.74 10.16
C ASN A 114 0.75 4.78 9.08
N VAL A 115 -0.53 4.96 9.45
CA VAL A 115 -1.64 5.04 8.49
C VAL A 115 -1.50 6.28 7.61
N TRP A 116 -1.23 7.43 8.23
CA TRP A 116 -0.96 8.68 7.51
C TRP A 116 0.26 8.55 6.59
N TYR A 117 1.35 8.00 7.12
CA TYR A 117 2.61 7.82 6.41
C TYR A 117 2.47 6.91 5.19
N ILE A 118 1.93 5.70 5.38
CA ILE A 118 1.71 4.74 4.29
C ILE A 118 0.77 5.31 3.24
N GLN A 119 -0.29 6.01 3.65
CA GLN A 119 -1.19 6.65 2.68
C GLN A 119 -0.48 7.75 1.88
N LYS A 120 0.42 8.52 2.50
CA LYS A 120 1.23 9.53 1.79
C LYS A 120 2.16 8.88 0.77
N GLU A 121 2.85 7.80 1.14
CA GLU A 121 3.77 7.08 0.24
C GLU A 121 3.02 6.40 -0.91
N LEU A 122 1.84 5.82 -0.66
CA LEU A 122 0.97 5.27 -1.69
C LEU A 122 0.47 6.35 -2.67
N ASN A 123 0.14 7.55 -2.16
CA ASN A 123 -0.30 8.64 -3.02
C ASN A 123 0.81 9.07 -4.00
N LEU A 124 2.10 8.97 -3.63
CA LEU A 124 3.19 9.24 -4.58
C LEU A 124 3.15 8.27 -5.77
N VAL A 125 2.84 7.00 -5.53
CA VAL A 125 2.67 6.00 -6.60
C VAL A 125 1.47 6.36 -7.47
N VAL A 126 0.34 6.74 -6.86
CA VAL A 126 -0.86 7.14 -7.61
C VAL A 126 -0.60 8.40 -8.43
N ASP A 127 0.09 9.38 -7.86
CA ASP A 127 0.41 10.66 -8.51
C ASP A 127 1.39 10.48 -9.69
N ALA A 128 2.14 9.37 -9.74
CA ALA A 128 2.96 8.99 -10.89
C ALA A 128 2.13 8.59 -12.13
N TYR A 129 0.88 8.15 -11.93
CA TYR A 129 -0.06 7.75 -12.99
C TYR A 129 -1.19 8.78 -13.15
N GLN A 130 -0.82 10.04 -13.43
CA GLN A 130 -1.75 11.17 -13.52
C GLN A 130 -2.96 10.87 -14.40
N GLY A 131 -4.17 10.95 -13.82
CA GLY A 131 -5.43 10.80 -14.55
C GLY A 131 -5.91 9.36 -14.74
N ALA A 132 -5.16 8.34 -14.31
CA ALA A 132 -5.64 6.97 -14.31
C ALA A 132 -6.74 6.80 -13.24
N ALA A 133 -7.96 6.47 -13.67
CA ALA A 133 -9.03 6.14 -12.75
C ALA A 133 -8.70 4.84 -12.00
N GLU A 134 -9.19 4.70 -10.77
CA GLU A 134 -9.06 3.47 -9.98
C GLU A 134 -9.46 2.24 -10.82
N GLY A 135 -8.60 1.23 -10.88
CA GLY A 135 -8.85 0.01 -11.67
C GLY A 135 -8.52 0.09 -13.15
N THR A 136 -8.01 1.23 -13.66
CA THR A 136 -7.49 1.33 -15.03
C THR A 136 -6.18 0.56 -15.14
N GLN A 137 -5.94 -0.09 -16.28
CA GLN A 137 -4.67 -0.76 -16.52
C GLN A 137 -3.55 0.27 -16.69
N VAL A 138 -2.46 0.11 -15.95
CA VAL A 138 -1.27 0.97 -16.00
C VAL A 138 -0.03 0.13 -16.28
N THR A 139 0.94 0.70 -17.00
CA THR A 139 2.21 0.04 -17.28
C THR A 139 3.17 0.23 -16.11
N LEU A 140 3.79 -0.85 -15.67
CA LEU A 140 4.84 -0.84 -14.66
C LEU A 140 6.19 -0.62 -15.34
N ALA A 141 7.04 0.20 -14.73
CA ALA A 141 8.38 0.50 -15.23
C ALA A 141 9.36 -0.67 -15.07
N ALA A 142 9.19 -1.48 -14.02
CA ALA A 142 10.06 -2.61 -13.69
C ALA A 142 9.32 -3.69 -12.92
#